data_AF-A0A852GGQ0-F1
#
_entry.id   AF-A0A852GGQ0-F1
#
_cell.length_a   1.000
_cell.length_b   1.000
_cell.length_c   1.000
_cell.angle_alpha   90.00
_cell.angle_beta   90.00
_cell.angle_gamma   90.00
#
_symmetry.space_group_name_H-M   'P 1'
#
loop_
_entity.id
_entity.type
_entity.pdbx_description
1 polymer ?
#
loop_
_entity_poly.entity_id
_entity_poly.type
_entity_poly.pdbx_seq_one_letter_code
_entity_poly.pdbx_strand_id
1 'polypeptide(L)'
;TWKNAQLGEAMIESLEAQGLQLAKEKQEYLDKLMEETEELCLQREQKEELERLNQVLEAEKHRFEEVVRELRLEQEQIRRELELTARSLKGVEEEKKELRSLTQSLQKTLEELSLEKQQMLEMLEENEGQLPPPTSPSKEQSPIWGLHCSLRQIEEKMQQLLEEKLLAEKRMKENEERSRALEEEREFYSSQSQALQNSLSELTAEKQQTERELKAEVKVRMDLEKRLREAEEALQSLEQGLSSLDCNKEREKKMKADVSHLRKFFEECIRNAELEAKMPVIMKNSVYIHKAATRRIKSCRFHRRRTSASWNDLKQSQSFIYSHAEAENIEELKEAAKRLSRDQHFRETLYQIMRSQKDSASGDEK
;
A
#
# COMPACT_ATOMS: atom_id res chain seq x y z
N THR A 1 -63.49 -81.10 -16.63
CA THR A 1 -62.94 -80.65 -15.33
C THR A 1 -61.49 -80.21 -15.46
N TRP A 2 -60.57 -81.03 -15.97
CA TRP A 2 -59.14 -80.70 -16.11
C TRP A 2 -58.80 -79.45 -16.94
N LYS A 3 -59.43 -79.26 -18.11
CA LYS A 3 -59.21 -78.06 -18.96
C LYS A 3 -59.59 -76.75 -18.27
N ASN A 4 -60.57 -76.78 -17.36
CA ASN A 4 -61.01 -75.59 -16.63
C ASN A 4 -60.04 -75.25 -15.48
N ALA A 5 -59.45 -76.27 -14.86
CA ALA A 5 -58.36 -76.09 -13.90
C ALA A 5 -57.10 -75.50 -14.55
N GLN A 6 -56.70 -75.99 -15.74
CA GLN A 6 -55.56 -75.42 -16.48
C GLN A 6 -55.80 -73.97 -16.92
N LEU A 7 -57.02 -73.62 -17.33
CA LEU A 7 -57.38 -72.23 -17.63
C LEU A 7 -57.33 -71.33 -16.39
N GLY A 8 -57.76 -71.86 -15.23
CA GLY A 8 -57.68 -71.17 -13.95
C GLY A 8 -56.23 -70.93 -13.51
N GLU A 9 -55.38 -71.95 -13.60
CA GLU A 9 -53.94 -71.86 -13.29
C GLU A 9 -53.24 -70.85 -14.20
N ALA A 10 -53.43 -70.93 -15.52
CA ALA A 10 -52.84 -69.96 -16.46
C ALA A 10 -53.32 -68.51 -16.23
N MET A 11 -54.58 -68.33 -15.82
CA MET A 11 -55.12 -67.02 -15.47
C MET A 11 -54.53 -66.48 -14.16
N ILE A 12 -54.35 -67.34 -13.15
CA ILE A 12 -53.67 -66.98 -11.89
C ILE A 12 -52.22 -66.61 -12.18
N GLU A 13 -51.47 -67.43 -12.92
CA GLU A 13 -50.08 -67.15 -13.31
C GLU A 13 -49.95 -65.82 -14.07
N SER A 14 -50.88 -65.53 -14.99
CA SER A 14 -50.91 -64.24 -15.69
C SER A 14 -51.17 -63.06 -14.77
N LEU A 15 -52.06 -63.21 -13.79
CA LEU A 15 -52.39 -62.16 -12.82
C LEU A 15 -51.24 -61.95 -11.82
N GLU A 16 -50.57 -63.02 -11.40
CA GLU A 16 -49.38 -62.96 -10.56
C GLU A 16 -48.21 -62.28 -11.28
N ALA A 17 -47.98 -62.60 -12.55
CA ALA A 17 -46.97 -61.95 -13.38
C ALA A 17 -47.26 -60.45 -13.58
N GLN A 18 -48.53 -60.09 -13.84
CA GLN A 18 -48.95 -58.69 -13.93
C GLN A 18 -48.80 -57.96 -12.59
N GLY A 19 -49.17 -58.60 -11.47
CA GLY A 19 -49.00 -58.04 -10.12
C GLY A 19 -47.53 -57.80 -9.77
N LEU A 20 -46.65 -58.74 -10.12
CA LEU A 20 -45.21 -58.59 -9.93
C LEU A 20 -44.63 -57.48 -10.81
N GLN A 21 -45.09 -57.37 -12.06
CA GLN A 21 -44.66 -56.32 -12.97
C GLN A 21 -45.07 -54.94 -12.46
N LEU A 22 -46.32 -54.78 -12.02
CA LEU A 22 -46.81 -53.53 -11.42
C LEU A 22 -46.05 -53.15 -10.14
N ALA A 23 -45.67 -54.15 -9.32
CA ALA A 23 -44.86 -53.90 -8.13
C ALA A 23 -43.46 -53.40 -8.48
N LYS A 24 -42.82 -53.96 -9.53
CA LYS A 24 -41.52 -53.50 -10.03
C LYS A 24 -41.59 -52.08 -10.59
N GLU A 25 -42.55 -51.82 -11.46
CA GLU A 25 -42.75 -50.48 -12.03
C GLU A 25 -42.99 -49.44 -10.93
N LYS A 26 -43.84 -49.76 -9.95
CA LYS A 26 -44.05 -48.89 -8.78
C LYS A 26 -42.77 -48.60 -8.01
N GLN A 27 -41.93 -49.62 -7.78
CA GLN A 27 -40.65 -49.44 -7.09
C GLN A 27 -39.71 -48.54 -7.91
N GLU A 28 -39.59 -48.78 -9.22
CA GLU A 28 -38.76 -47.95 -10.11
C GLU A 28 -39.22 -46.49 -10.15
N TYR A 29 -40.54 -46.24 -10.12
CA TYR A 29 -41.06 -44.88 -10.01
C TYR A 29 -40.72 -44.22 -8.68
N LEU A 30 -40.78 -44.96 -7.57
CA LEU A 30 -40.41 -44.45 -6.26
C LEU A 30 -38.91 -44.12 -6.20
N ASP A 31 -38.06 -45.00 -6.73
CA ASP A 31 -36.61 -44.79 -6.76
C ASP A 31 -36.25 -43.53 -7.57
N LYS A 32 -36.85 -43.35 -8.76
CA LYS A 32 -36.66 -42.12 -9.56
C LYS A 32 -37.12 -40.86 -8.84
N LEU A 33 -38.26 -40.92 -8.16
CA LEU A 33 -38.78 -39.79 -7.38
C LEU A 33 -37.85 -39.44 -6.22
N MET A 34 -37.25 -40.44 -5.59
CA MET A 34 -36.24 -40.23 -4.55
C MET A 34 -34.98 -39.58 -5.13
N GLU A 35 -34.45 -40.08 -6.25
CA GLU A 35 -33.30 -39.49 -6.95
C GLU A 35 -33.54 -38.02 -7.33
N GLU A 36 -34.68 -37.71 -7.97
CA GLU A 36 -35.05 -36.33 -8.32
C GLU A 36 -35.18 -35.43 -7.07
N THR A 37 -35.71 -35.97 -5.96
CA THR A 37 -35.83 -35.22 -4.70
C THR A 37 -34.45 -34.92 -4.10
N GLU A 38 -33.53 -35.89 -4.12
CA GLU A 38 -32.15 -35.71 -3.66
C GLU A 38 -31.40 -34.67 -4.51
N GLU A 39 -31.53 -34.73 -5.84
CA GLU A 39 -30.94 -33.74 -6.75
C GLU A 39 -31.48 -32.33 -6.49
N LEU A 40 -32.80 -32.18 -6.29
CA LEU A 40 -33.40 -30.89 -5.96
C LEU A 40 -32.94 -30.36 -4.60
N CYS A 41 -32.73 -31.23 -3.62
CA CYS A 41 -32.16 -30.85 -2.32
C CYS A 41 -30.73 -30.32 -2.48
N LEU A 42 -29.87 -31.04 -3.21
CA LEU A 42 -28.50 -30.62 -3.49
C LEU A 42 -28.45 -29.28 -4.24
N GLN A 43 -29.33 -29.07 -5.23
CA GLN A 43 -29.41 -27.79 -5.94
C GLN A 43 -29.83 -26.63 -5.02
N ARG A 44 -30.75 -26.87 -4.07
CA ARG A 44 -31.15 -25.86 -3.08
C ARG A 44 -29.99 -25.52 -2.14
N GLU A 45 -29.27 -26.52 -1.64
CA GLU A 45 -28.10 -26.32 -0.78
C GLU A 45 -27.03 -25.49 -1.50
N GLN A 46 -26.70 -25.85 -2.75
CA GLN A 46 -25.75 -25.08 -3.57
C GLN A 46 -26.20 -23.63 -3.78
N LYS A 47 -27.50 -23.41 -4.03
CA LYS A 47 -28.05 -22.06 -4.19
C LYS A 47 -27.93 -21.25 -2.89
N GLU A 48 -28.25 -21.85 -1.75
CA GLU A 48 -28.10 -21.19 -0.45
C GLU A 48 -26.63 -20.86 -0.15
N GLU A 49 -25.69 -21.76 -0.48
CA GLU A 49 -24.26 -21.51 -0.35
C GLU A 49 -23.79 -20.35 -1.23
N LEU A 50 -24.27 -20.27 -2.48
CA LEU A 50 -24.00 -19.16 -3.39
C LEU A 50 -24.56 -17.83 -2.86
N GLU A 51 -25.77 -17.84 -2.30
CA GLU A 51 -26.37 -16.66 -1.68
C GLU A 51 -25.58 -16.19 -0.45
N ARG A 52 -25.16 -17.13 0.42
CA ARG A 52 -24.28 -16.83 1.56
C ARG A 52 -22.94 -16.25 1.09
N LEU A 53 -22.31 -16.84 0.08
CA LEU A 53 -21.04 -16.35 -0.47
C LEU A 53 -21.21 -14.95 -1.07
N ASN A 54 -22.31 -14.71 -1.79
CA ASN A 54 -22.58 -13.39 -2.36
C ASN A 54 -22.74 -12.31 -1.27
N GLN A 55 -23.42 -12.63 -0.16
CA GLN A 55 -23.52 -11.71 0.99
C GLN A 55 -22.16 -11.38 1.61
N VAL A 56 -21.28 -12.38 1.75
CA VAL A 56 -19.91 -12.17 2.25
C VAL A 56 -19.12 -11.27 1.29
N LEU A 57 -19.19 -11.54 -0.02
CA LEU A 57 -18.51 -10.73 -1.04
C LEU A 57 -19.01 -9.29 -1.08
N GLU A 58 -20.32 -9.06 -0.95
CA GLU A 58 -20.92 -7.72 -0.86
C GLU A 58 -20.45 -6.99 0.41
N ALA A 59 -20.43 -7.67 1.55
CA ALA A 59 -19.93 -7.11 2.79
C ALA A 59 -18.44 -6.75 2.71
N GLU A 60 -17.61 -7.62 2.13
CA GLU A 60 -16.19 -7.34 1.89
C GLU A 60 -16.01 -6.16 0.93
N LYS A 61 -16.77 -6.11 -0.16
CA LYS A 61 -16.76 -4.98 -1.10
C LYS A 61 -17.07 -3.66 -0.38
N HIS A 62 -18.09 -3.63 0.47
CA HIS A 62 -18.43 -2.44 1.25
C HIS A 62 -17.30 -2.02 2.19
N ARG A 63 -16.67 -2.97 2.90
CA ARG A 63 -15.49 -2.68 3.75
C ARG A 63 -14.33 -2.11 2.94
N PHE A 64 -14.05 -2.65 1.75
CA PHE A 64 -13.02 -2.09 0.87
C PHE A 64 -13.35 -0.66 0.43
N GLU A 65 -14.62 -0.39 0.07
CA GLU A 65 -15.07 0.95 -0.30
C GLU A 65 -14.98 1.95 0.88
N GLU A 66 -15.20 1.49 2.11
CA GLU A 66 -15.01 2.27 3.33
C GLU A 66 -13.55 2.64 3.56
N VAL A 67 -12.65 1.66 3.55
CA VAL A 67 -11.20 1.90 3.71
C VAL A 67 -10.68 2.86 2.63
N VAL A 68 -11.09 2.68 1.37
CA VAL A 68 -10.69 3.59 0.28
C VAL A 68 -11.21 5.02 0.52
N ARG A 69 -12.39 5.18 1.12
CA ARG A 69 -12.96 6.49 1.45
C ARG A 69 -12.18 7.15 2.58
N GLU A 70 -11.85 6.40 3.63
CA GLU A 70 -11.05 6.87 4.77
C GLU A 70 -9.67 7.34 4.30
N LEU A 71 -8.96 6.50 3.54
CA LEU A 71 -7.64 6.85 2.98
C LEU A 71 -7.67 8.13 2.11
N ARG A 72 -8.78 8.37 1.38
CA ARG A 72 -8.95 9.62 0.61
C ARG A 72 -9.19 10.84 1.50
N LEU A 73 -9.93 10.69 2.59
CA LEU A 73 -10.13 11.76 3.55
C LEU A 73 -8.82 12.12 4.25
N GLU A 74 -8.03 11.12 4.65
CA GLU A 74 -6.69 11.30 5.21
C GLU A 74 -5.75 12.00 4.23
N GLN A 75 -5.75 11.58 2.95
CA GLN A 75 -4.95 12.24 1.92
C GLN A 75 -5.27 13.73 1.79
N GLU A 76 -6.57 14.08 1.79
CA GLU A 76 -7.01 15.46 1.70
C GLU A 76 -6.66 16.27 2.97
N GLN A 77 -6.72 15.64 4.14
CA GLN A 77 -6.31 16.26 5.39
C GLN A 77 -4.80 16.57 5.40
N ILE A 78 -3.97 15.60 5.06
CA ILE A 78 -2.51 15.76 4.97
C ILE A 78 -2.15 16.82 3.93
N ARG A 79 -2.88 16.87 2.82
CA ARG A 79 -2.71 17.92 1.82
C ARG A 79 -2.97 19.31 2.40
N ARG A 80 -4.04 19.50 3.19
CA ARG A 80 -4.32 20.78 3.84
C ARG A 80 -3.24 21.14 4.85
N GLU A 81 -2.76 20.19 5.64
CA GLU A 81 -1.67 20.39 6.60
C GLU A 81 -0.38 20.81 5.90
N LEU A 82 0.00 20.14 4.80
CA LEU A 82 1.12 20.55 3.94
C LEU A 82 0.97 21.98 3.43
N GLU A 83 -0.23 22.36 2.97
CA GLU A 83 -0.50 23.71 2.49
C GLU A 83 -0.38 24.75 3.62
N LEU A 84 -0.78 24.42 4.85
CA LEU A 84 -0.62 25.27 6.02
C LEU A 84 0.85 25.41 6.41
N THR A 85 1.60 24.31 6.51
CA THR A 85 3.05 24.32 6.80
C THR A 85 3.82 25.13 5.76
N ALA A 86 3.49 24.99 4.48
CA ALA A 86 4.12 25.76 3.41
C ALA A 86 3.84 27.27 3.51
N ARG A 87 2.61 27.66 3.90
CA ARG A 87 2.27 29.08 4.15
C ARG A 87 3.04 29.63 5.35
N SER A 88 3.12 28.89 6.44
CA SER A 88 3.88 29.27 7.64
C SER A 88 5.37 29.43 7.34
N LEU A 89 5.95 28.48 6.60
CA LEU A 89 7.36 28.53 6.20
C LEU A 89 7.66 29.78 5.36
N LYS A 90 6.77 30.11 4.41
CA LYS A 90 6.88 31.33 3.60
C LYS A 90 6.85 32.61 4.45
N GLY A 91 5.97 32.67 5.46
CA GLY A 91 5.92 33.79 6.40
C GLY A 91 7.25 33.96 7.16
N VAL A 92 7.82 32.87 7.67
CA VAL A 92 9.12 32.88 8.36
C VAL A 92 10.26 33.30 7.42
N GLU A 93 10.22 32.92 6.15
CA GLU A 93 11.19 33.38 5.15
C GLU A 93 11.11 34.88 4.87
N GLU A 94 9.90 35.44 4.82
CA GLU A 94 9.66 36.88 4.66
C GLU A 94 10.20 37.65 5.88
N GLU A 95 9.86 37.22 7.10
CA GLU A 95 10.41 37.81 8.34
C GLU A 95 11.94 37.75 8.39
N LYS A 96 12.55 36.64 7.97
CA LYS A 96 14.03 36.54 7.88
C LYS A 96 14.61 37.55 6.90
N LYS A 97 13.95 37.82 5.77
CA LYS A 97 14.42 38.84 4.81
C LYS A 97 14.36 40.24 5.43
N GLU A 98 13.27 40.54 6.12
CA GLU A 98 13.08 41.81 6.82
C GLU A 98 14.14 42.00 7.92
N LEU A 99 14.33 41.00 8.80
CA LEU A 99 15.35 41.04 9.85
C LEU A 99 16.76 41.18 9.29
N ARG A 100 17.11 40.49 8.20
CA ARG A 100 18.42 40.67 7.53
C ARG A 100 18.60 42.11 7.05
N SER A 101 17.57 42.70 6.42
CA SER A 101 17.64 44.08 5.94
C SER A 101 17.79 45.08 7.09
N LEU A 102 17.09 44.85 8.21
CA LEU A 102 17.20 45.64 9.43
C LEU A 102 18.60 45.53 10.05
N THR A 103 19.13 44.32 10.20
CA THR A 103 20.48 44.09 10.72
C THR A 103 21.54 44.77 9.83
N GLN A 104 21.37 44.74 8.51
CA GLN A 104 22.26 45.46 7.58
C GLN A 104 22.18 46.98 7.75
N SER A 105 20.97 47.55 7.91
CA SER A 105 20.85 48.99 8.17
C SER A 105 21.45 49.39 9.52
N LEU A 106 21.21 48.61 10.57
CA LEU A 106 21.77 48.86 11.91
C LEU A 106 23.30 48.80 11.88
N GLN A 107 23.87 47.81 11.18
CA GLN A 107 25.31 47.68 10.99
C GLN A 107 25.89 48.91 10.28
N LYS A 108 25.25 49.39 9.21
CA LYS A 108 25.70 50.58 8.48
C LYS A 108 25.65 51.84 9.36
N THR A 109 24.57 52.03 10.12
CA THR A 109 24.47 53.19 11.04
C THR A 109 25.50 53.13 12.17
N LEU A 110 25.84 51.93 12.66
CA LEU A 110 26.91 51.75 13.65
C LEU A 110 28.29 52.11 13.07
N GLU A 111 28.55 51.73 11.81
CA GLU A 111 29.78 52.08 11.11
C GLU A 111 29.89 53.61 10.93
N GLU A 112 28.82 54.26 10.49
CA GLU A 112 28.75 55.72 10.35
C GLU A 112 29.00 56.44 11.69
N LEU A 113 28.31 56.04 12.77
CA LEU A 113 28.51 56.62 14.11
C LEU A 113 29.91 56.37 14.67
N SER A 114 30.52 55.22 14.38
CA SER A 114 31.88 54.95 14.82
C SER A 114 32.90 55.84 14.11
N LEU A 115 32.64 56.18 12.84
CA LEU A 115 33.46 57.13 12.07
C LEU A 115 33.26 58.57 12.57
N GLU A 116 32.02 58.98 12.87
CA GLU A 116 31.74 60.27 13.51
C GLU A 116 32.41 60.39 14.89
N LYS A 117 32.37 59.32 15.70
CA LYS A 117 33.07 59.25 16.98
C LYS A 117 34.57 59.48 16.80
N GLN A 118 35.19 58.82 15.82
CA GLN A 118 36.61 58.96 15.50
C GLN A 118 36.96 60.42 15.13
N GLN A 119 36.15 61.04 14.25
CA GLN A 119 36.34 62.43 13.83
C GLN A 119 36.21 63.43 14.99
N MET A 120 35.24 63.23 15.89
CA MET A 120 35.10 64.12 17.06
C MET A 120 36.23 63.95 18.08
N LEU A 121 36.78 62.75 18.22
CA LEU A 121 37.97 62.51 19.05
C LEU A 121 39.20 63.23 18.48
N GLU A 122 39.42 63.15 17.17
CA GLU A 122 40.49 63.90 16.48
C GLU A 122 40.35 65.41 16.68
N MET A 123 39.13 65.97 16.54
CA MET A 123 38.89 67.39 16.81
C MET A 123 39.10 67.78 18.29
N LEU A 124 38.84 66.87 19.23
CA LEU A 124 39.13 67.09 20.65
C LEU A 124 40.64 67.14 20.91
N GLU A 125 41.41 66.21 20.33
CA GLU A 125 42.88 66.20 20.40
C GLU A 125 43.50 67.47 19.80
N GLU A 126 43.00 67.93 18.64
CA GLU A 126 43.45 69.17 18.00
C GLU A 126 43.15 70.42 18.85
N ASN A 127 41.98 70.48 19.50
CA ASN A 127 41.62 71.60 20.38
C ASN A 127 42.40 71.60 21.70
N GLU A 128 42.70 70.43 22.28
CA GLU A 128 43.55 70.32 23.46
C GLU A 128 45.01 70.72 23.15
N GLY A 129 45.49 70.47 21.92
CA GLY A 129 46.82 70.87 21.47
C GLY A 129 47.00 72.38 21.21
N GLN A 130 45.92 73.17 21.09
CA GLN A 130 45.97 74.60 20.73
C GLN A 130 45.69 75.59 21.88
N LEU A 131 45.39 75.13 23.12
CA LEU A 131 45.08 76.02 24.26
C LEU A 131 46.26 76.22 25.25
N PRO A 132 46.61 77.47 25.63
CA PRO A 132 47.41 77.76 26.84
C PRO A 132 46.57 77.55 28.13
N PRO A 133 47.19 77.41 29.32
CA PRO A 133 46.49 77.05 30.55
C PRO A 133 45.53 78.17 31.01
N PRO A 134 44.21 77.92 31.19
CA PRO A 134 43.31 78.98 31.64
C PRO A 134 43.06 78.91 33.15
N THR A 135 43.30 80.06 33.76
CA THR A 135 42.90 80.50 35.08
C THR A 135 41.39 80.80 35.07
N SER A 136 40.67 80.40 36.13
CA SER A 136 39.30 80.83 36.52
C SER A 136 38.06 80.14 35.89
N PRO A 137 36.89 80.16 36.58
CA PRO A 137 35.94 79.05 36.56
C PRO A 137 34.64 79.37 35.80
N SER A 138 34.41 78.68 34.69
CA SER A 138 33.07 78.32 34.20
C SER A 138 33.25 77.24 33.13
N LYS A 139 33.43 76.00 33.60
CA LYS A 139 33.71 74.82 32.76
C LYS A 139 32.60 74.47 31.74
N GLU A 140 31.44 75.11 31.85
CA GLU A 140 30.21 74.77 31.10
C GLU A 140 30.02 75.56 29.80
N GLN A 141 30.83 76.60 29.51
CA GLN A 141 30.70 77.45 28.31
C GLN A 141 31.79 77.25 27.24
N SER A 142 32.61 76.20 27.36
CA SER A 142 33.69 75.90 26.42
C SER A 142 33.18 75.08 25.20
N PRO A 143 33.61 75.37 23.96
CA PRO A 143 33.36 74.53 22.78
C PRO A 143 33.76 73.06 22.99
N ILE A 144 34.79 72.82 23.82
CA ILE A 144 35.31 71.49 24.19
C ILE A 144 34.26 70.71 25.01
N TRP A 145 33.52 71.39 25.89
CA TRP A 145 32.44 70.77 26.66
C TRP A 145 31.29 70.31 25.77
N GLY A 146 30.94 71.10 24.75
CA GLY A 146 29.95 70.73 23.73
C GLY A 146 30.34 69.46 22.98
N LEU A 147 31.60 69.36 22.54
CA LEU A 147 32.13 68.15 21.88
C LEU A 147 32.09 66.92 22.80
N HIS A 148 32.42 67.05 24.09
CA HIS A 148 32.29 65.96 25.05
C HIS A 148 30.84 65.51 25.27
N CYS A 149 29.87 66.44 25.30
CA CYS A 149 28.45 66.10 25.37
C CYS A 149 27.98 65.35 24.11
N SER A 150 28.39 65.81 22.92
CA SER A 150 28.07 65.14 21.65
C SER A 150 28.70 63.75 21.57
N LEU A 151 29.96 63.59 22.00
CA LEU A 151 30.62 62.29 22.06
C LEU A 151 29.87 61.30 22.95
N ARG A 152 29.45 61.74 24.14
CA ARG A 152 28.66 60.91 25.05
C ARG A 152 27.33 60.49 24.41
N GLN A 153 26.65 61.40 23.71
CA GLN A 153 25.40 61.08 23.01
C GLN A 153 25.61 60.07 21.87
N ILE A 154 26.73 60.15 21.13
CA ILE A 154 27.07 59.16 20.10
C ILE A 154 27.33 57.79 20.75
N GLU A 155 28.06 57.75 21.85
CA GLU A 155 28.33 56.50 22.58
C GLU A 155 27.04 55.84 23.11
N GLU A 156 26.13 56.63 23.70
CA GLU A 156 24.83 56.16 24.15
C GLU A 156 23.97 55.61 23.00
N LYS A 157 23.89 56.33 21.88
CA LYS A 157 23.17 55.87 20.67
C LYS A 157 23.79 54.60 20.07
N MET A 158 25.11 54.52 20.04
CA MET A 158 25.83 53.34 19.55
C MET A 158 25.54 52.11 20.44
N GLN A 159 25.46 52.30 21.76
CA GLN A 159 25.03 51.24 22.68
C GLN A 159 23.59 50.78 22.43
N GLN A 160 22.65 51.71 22.26
CA GLN A 160 21.26 51.38 21.93
C GLN A 160 21.16 50.57 20.63
N LEU A 161 21.85 50.99 19.57
CA LEU A 161 21.85 50.29 18.28
C LEU A 161 22.50 48.89 18.36
N LEU A 162 23.52 48.71 19.21
CA LEU A 162 24.11 47.39 19.46
C LEU A 162 23.11 46.45 20.15
N GLU A 163 22.34 46.97 21.12
CA GLU A 163 21.28 46.20 21.79
C GLU A 163 20.17 45.80 20.80
N GLU A 164 19.71 46.74 19.97
CA GLU A 164 18.72 46.48 18.91
C GLU A 164 19.21 45.43 17.91
N LYS A 165 20.47 45.54 17.47
CA LYS A 165 21.11 44.56 16.58
C LYS A 165 21.13 43.17 17.21
N LEU A 166 21.51 43.08 18.49
CA LEU A 166 21.56 41.81 19.20
C LEU A 166 20.16 41.18 19.38
N LEU A 167 19.12 41.99 19.57
CA LEU A 167 17.73 41.53 19.58
C LEU A 167 17.27 41.03 18.20
N ALA A 168 17.63 41.73 17.12
CA ALA A 168 17.35 41.29 15.76
C ALA A 168 18.04 39.96 15.43
N GLU A 169 19.30 39.79 15.86
CA GLU A 169 20.05 38.53 15.72
C GLU A 169 19.44 37.37 16.52
N LYS A 170 18.92 37.62 17.73
CA LYS A 170 18.19 36.61 18.51
C LYS A 170 16.92 36.15 17.77
N ARG A 171 16.12 37.09 17.27
CA ARG A 171 14.92 36.77 16.45
C ARG A 171 15.28 36.01 15.18
N MET A 172 16.40 36.34 14.54
CA MET A 172 16.90 35.60 13.38
C MET A 172 17.17 34.13 13.71
N LYS A 173 17.83 33.84 14.84
CA LYS A 173 18.09 32.46 15.29
C LYS A 173 16.80 31.70 15.61
N GLU A 174 15.86 32.34 16.30
CA GLU A 174 14.54 31.75 16.60
C GLU A 174 13.78 31.40 15.30
N ASN A 175 13.82 32.29 14.29
CA ASN A 175 13.21 32.02 13.00
C ASN A 175 13.95 30.94 12.20
N GLU A 176 15.26 30.77 12.39
CA GLU A 176 16.02 29.63 11.85
C GLU A 176 15.61 28.30 12.46
N GLU A 177 15.39 28.25 13.77
CA GLU A 177 14.85 27.08 14.46
C GLU A 177 13.42 26.75 14.03
N ARG A 178 12.53 27.75 13.99
CA ARG A 178 11.14 27.57 13.49
C ARG A 178 11.10 27.08 12.05
N SER A 179 11.94 27.64 11.19
CA SER A 179 12.03 27.22 9.79
C SER A 179 12.53 25.78 9.65
N ARG A 180 13.45 25.32 10.51
CA ARG A 180 13.88 23.92 10.53
C ARG A 180 12.76 22.98 10.96
N ALA A 181 12.04 23.32 12.03
CA ALA A 181 10.88 22.53 12.48
C ALA A 181 9.79 22.42 11.41
N LEU A 182 9.45 23.52 10.74
CA LEU A 182 8.47 23.52 9.64
C LEU A 182 8.93 22.71 8.42
N GLU A 183 10.23 22.69 8.15
CA GLU A 183 10.81 21.88 7.07
C GLU A 183 10.68 20.38 7.39
N GLU A 184 10.98 19.98 8.63
CA GLU A 184 10.80 18.60 9.12
C GLU A 184 9.34 18.16 9.06
N GLU A 185 8.40 19.03 9.47
CA GLU A 185 6.96 18.78 9.33
C GLU A 185 6.54 18.61 7.86
N ARG A 186 7.05 19.46 6.96
CA ARG A 186 6.76 19.34 5.53
C ARG A 186 7.26 18.02 4.97
N GLU A 187 8.47 17.60 5.32
CA GLU A 187 9.03 16.32 4.90
C GLU A 187 8.21 15.15 5.43
N PHE A 188 7.80 15.20 6.71
CA PHE A 188 6.94 14.21 7.33
C PHE A 188 5.63 14.04 6.55
N TYR A 189 4.85 15.11 6.38
CA TYR A 189 3.58 15.03 5.66
C TYR A 189 3.75 14.68 4.18
N SER A 190 4.84 15.11 3.55
CA SER A 190 5.15 14.73 2.16
C SER A 190 5.39 13.23 2.04
N SER A 191 6.15 12.65 2.97
CA SER A 191 6.42 11.21 3.00
C SER A 191 5.15 10.40 3.25
N GLN A 192 4.29 10.87 4.16
CA GLN A 192 3.01 10.25 4.48
C GLN A 192 2.04 10.32 3.30
N SER A 193 1.93 11.48 2.64
CA SER A 193 1.12 11.67 1.44
C SER A 193 1.56 10.74 0.31
N GLN A 194 2.87 10.60 0.09
CA GLN A 194 3.41 9.69 -0.92
C GLN A 194 3.11 8.21 -0.59
N ALA A 195 3.26 7.81 0.67
CA ALA A 195 2.95 6.45 1.11
C ALA A 195 1.45 6.11 0.90
N LEU A 196 0.55 7.02 1.29
CA LEU A 196 -0.89 6.87 1.07
C LEU A 196 -1.23 6.82 -0.41
N GLN A 197 -0.62 7.67 -1.23
CA GLN A 197 -0.85 7.68 -2.66
C GLN A 197 -0.40 6.37 -3.34
N ASN A 198 0.74 5.82 -2.92
CA ASN A 198 1.19 4.51 -3.38
C ASN A 198 0.19 3.41 -3.00
N SER A 199 -0.25 3.37 -1.74
CA SER A 199 -1.26 2.42 -1.25
C SER A 199 -2.58 2.49 -2.04
N LEU A 200 -3.10 3.70 -2.26
CA LEU A 200 -4.31 3.91 -3.08
C LEU A 200 -4.12 3.44 -4.53
N SER A 201 -2.93 3.65 -5.10
CA SER A 201 -2.61 3.20 -6.46
C SER A 201 -2.53 1.68 -6.58
N GLU A 202 -1.95 1.01 -5.59
CA GLU A 202 -1.85 -0.45 -5.50
C GLU A 202 -3.25 -1.07 -5.35
N LEU A 203 -4.05 -0.61 -4.39
CA LEU A 203 -5.43 -1.06 -4.21
C LEU A 203 -6.30 -0.84 -5.46
N THR A 204 -6.10 0.27 -6.16
CA THR A 204 -6.81 0.53 -7.42
C THR A 204 -6.39 -0.44 -8.51
N ALA A 205 -5.09 -0.75 -8.62
CA ALA A 205 -4.58 -1.71 -9.59
C ALA A 205 -5.08 -3.13 -9.31
N GLU A 206 -5.06 -3.56 -8.05
CA GLU A 206 -5.59 -4.86 -7.59
C GLU A 206 -7.08 -4.97 -7.89
N LYS A 207 -7.88 -3.95 -7.54
CA LYS A 207 -9.32 -3.91 -7.88
C LYS A 207 -9.54 -4.07 -9.39
N GLN A 208 -8.82 -3.32 -10.21
CA GLN A 208 -9.00 -3.42 -11.65
C GLN A 208 -8.58 -4.80 -12.18
N GLN A 209 -7.57 -5.42 -11.59
CA GLN A 209 -7.14 -6.75 -11.98
C GLN A 209 -8.19 -7.81 -11.64
N THR A 210 -8.74 -7.79 -10.42
CA THR A 210 -9.80 -8.73 -10.01
C THR A 210 -11.08 -8.51 -10.82
N GLU A 211 -11.43 -7.27 -11.16
CA GLU A 211 -12.55 -6.98 -12.07
C GLU A 211 -12.35 -7.53 -13.48
N ARG A 212 -11.11 -7.50 -14.01
CA ARG A 212 -10.79 -8.09 -15.33
C ARG A 212 -10.90 -9.61 -15.29
N GLU A 213 -10.38 -10.23 -14.24
CA GLU A 213 -10.47 -11.68 -14.04
C GLU A 213 -11.91 -12.14 -13.89
N LEU A 214 -12.72 -11.43 -13.08
CA LEU A 214 -14.14 -11.71 -12.94
C LEU A 214 -14.89 -11.57 -14.27
N LYS A 215 -14.62 -10.53 -15.06
CA LYS A 215 -15.23 -10.37 -16.39
C LYS A 215 -14.86 -11.50 -17.35
N ALA A 216 -13.61 -11.98 -17.30
CA ALA A 216 -13.17 -13.10 -18.12
C ALA A 216 -13.89 -14.39 -17.69
N GLU A 217 -13.98 -14.66 -16.39
CA GLU A 217 -14.71 -15.80 -15.84
C GLU A 217 -16.20 -15.76 -16.21
N VAL A 218 -16.86 -14.61 -16.04
CA VAL A 218 -18.27 -14.43 -16.44
C VAL A 218 -18.47 -14.71 -17.93
N LYS A 219 -17.55 -14.25 -18.79
CA LYS A 219 -17.62 -14.53 -20.22
C LYS A 219 -17.52 -16.03 -20.51
N VAL A 220 -16.59 -16.73 -19.86
CA VAL A 220 -16.45 -18.19 -20.00
C VAL A 220 -17.71 -18.91 -19.53
N ARG A 221 -18.31 -18.48 -18.41
CA ARG A 221 -19.58 -19.03 -17.92
C ARG A 221 -20.72 -18.82 -18.90
N MET A 222 -20.87 -17.60 -19.44
CA MET A 222 -21.89 -17.31 -20.46
C MET A 222 -21.71 -18.19 -21.71
N ASP A 223 -20.47 -18.38 -22.17
CA ASP A 223 -20.18 -19.25 -23.32
C ASP A 223 -20.46 -20.74 -23.03
N LEU A 224 -20.29 -21.18 -21.77
CA LEU A 224 -20.65 -22.53 -21.32
C LEU A 224 -22.17 -22.71 -21.24
N GLU A 225 -22.89 -21.77 -20.65
CA GLU A 225 -24.36 -21.78 -20.58
C GLU A 225 -25.00 -21.80 -21.98
N LYS A 226 -24.44 -21.02 -22.91
CA LYS A 226 -24.90 -21.02 -24.30
C LYS A 226 -24.73 -22.41 -24.93
N ARG A 227 -23.56 -23.03 -24.76
CA ARG A 227 -23.29 -24.38 -25.30
C ARG A 227 -24.19 -25.45 -24.67
N LEU A 228 -24.46 -25.34 -23.37
CA LEU A 228 -25.38 -26.23 -22.68
C LEU A 228 -26.79 -26.12 -23.28
N ARG A 229 -27.28 -24.89 -23.49
CA ARG A 229 -28.58 -24.64 -24.12
C ARG A 229 -28.67 -25.19 -25.53
N GLU A 230 -27.64 -25.00 -26.36
CA GLU A 230 -27.59 -25.57 -27.71
C GLU A 230 -27.65 -27.11 -27.68
N ALA A 231 -27.01 -27.75 -26.70
CA ALA A 231 -27.09 -29.20 -26.50
C ALA A 231 -28.48 -29.65 -26.03
N GLU A 232 -29.12 -28.92 -25.11
CA GLU A 232 -30.50 -29.18 -24.67
C GLU A 232 -31.49 -29.07 -25.83
N GLU A 233 -31.38 -28.02 -26.66
CA GLU A 233 -32.20 -27.84 -27.86
C GLU A 233 -31.99 -28.97 -28.88
N ALA A 234 -30.75 -29.43 -29.07
CA ALA A 234 -30.44 -30.57 -29.94
C ALA A 234 -31.06 -31.88 -29.41
N LEU A 235 -31.03 -32.11 -28.09
CA LEU A 235 -31.69 -33.26 -27.45
C LEU A 235 -33.21 -33.22 -27.65
N GLN A 236 -33.85 -32.08 -27.41
CA GLN A 236 -35.29 -31.90 -27.61
C GLN A 236 -35.69 -32.08 -29.08
N SER A 237 -34.90 -31.56 -30.02
CA SER A 237 -35.09 -31.76 -31.47
C SER A 237 -35.00 -33.24 -31.86
N LEU A 238 -34.06 -33.99 -31.27
CA LEU A 238 -33.92 -35.43 -31.47
C LEU A 238 -35.11 -36.22 -30.92
N GLU A 239 -35.56 -35.90 -29.71
CA GLU A 239 -36.73 -36.52 -29.09
C GLU A 239 -38.01 -36.31 -29.93
N GLN A 240 -38.24 -35.08 -30.40
CA GLN A 240 -39.35 -34.75 -31.30
C GLN A 240 -39.23 -35.45 -32.65
N GLY A 241 -38.00 -35.60 -33.17
CA GLY A 241 -37.75 -36.32 -34.42
C GLY A 241 -38.07 -37.81 -34.31
N LEU A 242 -37.65 -38.44 -33.20
CA LEU A 242 -37.87 -39.87 -32.93
C LEU A 242 -39.31 -40.22 -32.58
N SER A 243 -40.05 -39.31 -31.95
CA SER A 243 -41.47 -39.49 -31.61
C SER A 243 -42.42 -39.27 -32.79
N SER A 244 -41.94 -38.68 -33.89
CA SER A 244 -42.74 -38.45 -35.09
C SER A 244 -42.83 -39.69 -35.99
N LEU A 245 -44.04 -40.03 -36.45
CA LEU A 245 -44.28 -41.18 -37.36
C LEU A 245 -43.81 -40.91 -38.80
N ASP A 246 -43.67 -39.65 -39.21
CA ASP A 246 -43.25 -39.23 -40.55
C ASP A 246 -41.76 -38.85 -40.59
N CYS A 247 -40.91 -39.83 -40.88
CA CYS A 247 -39.48 -39.60 -41.11
C CYS A 247 -39.22 -39.17 -42.56
N ASN A 248 -39.03 -37.88 -42.79
CA ASN A 248 -38.53 -37.37 -44.08
C ASN A 248 -36.97 -37.34 -44.10
N LYS A 249 -36.38 -37.36 -45.30
CA LYS A 249 -34.91 -37.36 -45.48
C LYS A 249 -34.22 -36.12 -44.90
N GLU A 250 -34.95 -35.02 -44.73
CA GLU A 250 -34.43 -33.75 -44.21
C GLU A 250 -34.33 -33.76 -42.68
N ARG A 251 -35.31 -34.36 -42.01
CA ARG A 251 -35.36 -34.61 -40.57
C ARG A 251 -34.30 -35.63 -40.17
N GLU A 252 -34.10 -36.69 -40.96
CA GLU A 252 -33.02 -37.64 -40.73
C GLU A 252 -31.63 -36.96 -40.81
N LYS A 253 -31.44 -36.02 -41.75
CA LYS A 253 -30.21 -35.21 -41.84
C LYS A 253 -30.05 -34.29 -40.63
N LYS A 254 -31.12 -33.64 -40.18
CA LYS A 254 -31.12 -32.78 -38.99
C LYS A 254 -30.77 -33.57 -37.73
N MET A 255 -31.40 -34.72 -37.51
CA MET A 255 -31.11 -35.61 -36.39
C MET A 255 -29.65 -36.10 -36.40
N LYS A 256 -29.08 -36.42 -37.58
CA LYS A 256 -27.65 -36.77 -37.69
C LYS A 256 -26.73 -35.61 -37.31
N ALA A 257 -27.11 -34.37 -37.65
CA ALA A 257 -26.38 -33.18 -37.24
C ALA A 257 -26.47 -32.96 -35.73
N ASP A 258 -27.67 -33.10 -35.15
CA ASP A 258 -27.93 -32.98 -33.70
C ASP A 258 -27.12 -34.04 -32.91
N VAL A 259 -27.11 -35.31 -33.35
CA VAL A 259 -26.28 -36.38 -32.75
C VAL A 259 -24.79 -36.06 -32.85
N SER A 260 -24.34 -35.50 -33.97
CA SER A 260 -22.94 -35.12 -34.15
C SER A 260 -22.55 -33.94 -33.26
N HIS A 261 -23.46 -32.99 -33.03
CA HIS A 261 -23.27 -31.87 -32.11
C HIS A 261 -23.18 -32.37 -30.66
N LEU A 262 -24.13 -33.20 -30.22
CA LEU A 262 -24.13 -33.80 -28.89
C LEU A 262 -22.90 -34.63 -28.62
N ARG A 263 -22.46 -35.44 -29.60
CA ARG A 263 -21.22 -36.20 -29.47
C ARG A 263 -20.02 -35.28 -29.19
N LYS A 264 -19.88 -34.17 -29.91
CA LYS A 264 -18.80 -33.19 -29.68
C LYS A 264 -18.90 -32.54 -28.30
N PHE A 265 -20.11 -32.19 -27.87
CA PHE A 265 -20.37 -31.63 -26.55
C PHE A 265 -19.90 -32.59 -25.45
N PHE A 266 -20.32 -33.86 -25.48
CA PHE A 266 -19.90 -34.85 -24.49
C PHE A 266 -18.39 -35.17 -24.56
N GLU A 267 -17.79 -35.25 -25.75
CA GLU A 267 -16.34 -35.41 -25.90
C GLU A 267 -15.56 -34.25 -25.26
N GLU A 268 -16.10 -33.03 -25.32
CA GLU A 268 -15.54 -31.86 -24.64
C GLU A 268 -15.75 -31.89 -23.12
N CYS A 269 -16.92 -32.29 -22.63
CA CYS A 269 -17.18 -32.48 -21.21
C CYS A 269 -16.24 -33.51 -20.58
N ILE A 270 -16.05 -34.67 -21.24
CA ILE A 270 -15.13 -35.72 -20.79
C ILE A 270 -13.71 -35.17 -20.70
N ARG A 271 -13.25 -34.45 -21.73
CA ARG A 271 -11.92 -33.84 -21.74
C ARG A 271 -11.72 -32.84 -20.61
N ASN A 272 -12.72 -32.02 -20.32
CA ASN A 272 -12.68 -31.04 -19.23
C ASN A 272 -12.65 -31.75 -17.87
N ALA A 273 -13.48 -32.78 -17.67
CA ALA A 273 -13.48 -33.58 -16.44
C ALA A 273 -12.14 -34.30 -16.22
N GLU A 274 -11.51 -34.81 -17.28
CA GLU A 274 -10.17 -35.40 -17.19
C GLU A 274 -9.09 -34.38 -16.81
N LEU A 275 -9.20 -33.14 -17.30
CA LEU A 275 -8.29 -32.06 -16.94
C LEU A 275 -8.48 -31.65 -15.49
N GLU A 276 -9.73 -31.54 -15.03
CA GLU A 276 -10.09 -31.24 -13.65
C GLU A 276 -9.59 -32.33 -12.69
N ALA A 277 -9.77 -33.61 -13.02
CA ALA A 277 -9.21 -34.71 -12.24
C ALA A 277 -7.67 -34.65 -12.14
N LYS A 278 -6.99 -34.08 -13.14
CA LYS A 278 -5.53 -33.89 -13.17
C LYS A 278 -5.07 -32.60 -12.48
N MET A 279 -5.97 -31.67 -12.12
CA MET A 279 -5.65 -30.38 -11.51
C MET A 279 -4.75 -30.49 -10.26
N PRO A 280 -5.03 -31.38 -9.28
CA PRO A 280 -4.19 -31.51 -8.10
C PRO A 280 -2.73 -31.87 -8.43
N VAL A 281 -2.52 -32.70 -9.45
CA VAL A 281 -1.18 -33.11 -9.91
C VAL A 281 -0.49 -31.97 -10.65
N ILE A 282 -1.22 -31.25 -11.52
CA ILE A 282 -0.70 -30.08 -12.24
C ILE A 282 -0.27 -28.99 -11.26
N MET A 283 -1.08 -28.71 -10.22
CA MET A 283 -0.76 -27.75 -9.17
C MET A 283 0.43 -28.18 -8.32
N LYS A 284 0.52 -29.47 -7.95
CA LYS A 284 1.69 -30.00 -7.22
C LYS A 284 2.98 -29.85 -8.04
N ASN A 285 2.90 -30.07 -9.35
CA ASN A 285 4.03 -29.92 -10.27
C ASN A 285 4.45 -28.46 -10.47
N SER A 286 3.50 -27.52 -10.56
CA SER A 286 3.82 -26.09 -10.69
C SER A 286 4.57 -25.57 -9.45
N VAL A 287 4.12 -25.95 -8.25
CA VAL A 287 4.81 -25.64 -6.99
C VAL A 287 6.20 -26.26 -6.97
N TYR A 288 6.35 -27.51 -7.41
CA TYR A 288 7.66 -28.14 -7.52
C TYR A 288 8.59 -27.41 -8.48
N ILE A 289 8.10 -26.97 -9.65
CA ILE A 289 8.85 -26.17 -10.63
C ILE A 289 9.30 -24.84 -10.03
N HIS A 290 8.41 -24.09 -9.37
CA HIS A 290 8.78 -22.84 -8.70
C HIS A 290 9.81 -23.07 -7.57
N LYS A 291 9.65 -24.14 -6.79
CA LYS A 291 10.60 -24.51 -5.73
C LYS A 291 11.96 -24.92 -6.31
N ALA A 292 11.96 -25.67 -7.40
CA ALA A 292 13.18 -26.06 -8.12
C ALA A 292 13.86 -24.85 -8.78
N ALA A 293 13.11 -23.95 -9.41
CA ALA A 293 13.62 -22.70 -9.98
C ALA A 293 14.22 -21.80 -8.89
N THR A 294 13.53 -21.64 -7.75
CA THR A 294 14.06 -20.89 -6.59
C THR A 294 15.35 -21.50 -6.07
N ARG A 295 15.44 -22.83 -5.97
CA ARG A 295 16.67 -23.55 -5.60
C ARG A 295 17.79 -23.36 -6.63
N ARG A 296 17.48 -23.39 -7.93
CA ARG A 296 18.45 -23.10 -9.00
C ARG A 296 18.95 -21.66 -8.92
N ILE A 297 18.07 -20.67 -8.73
CA ILE A 297 18.47 -19.26 -8.55
C ILE A 297 19.38 -19.10 -7.33
N LYS A 298 19.03 -19.70 -6.20
CA LYS A 298 19.88 -19.70 -4.99
C LYS A 298 21.22 -20.41 -5.23
N SER A 299 21.22 -21.54 -5.94
CA SER A 299 22.43 -22.28 -6.30
C SER A 299 23.31 -21.51 -7.28
N CYS A 300 22.74 -20.85 -8.29
CA CYS A 300 23.46 -19.97 -9.21
C CYS A 300 24.04 -18.74 -8.48
N ARG A 301 23.34 -18.18 -7.48
CA ARG A 301 23.90 -17.15 -6.58
C ARG A 301 25.07 -17.69 -5.75
N PHE A 302 24.97 -18.92 -5.25
CA PHE A 302 26.04 -19.59 -4.53
C PHE A 302 27.24 -19.90 -5.44
N HIS A 303 27.00 -20.33 -6.67
CA HIS A 303 28.05 -20.55 -7.67
C HIS A 303 28.66 -19.23 -8.12
N ARG A 304 27.90 -18.13 -8.27
CA ARG A 304 28.45 -16.78 -8.49
C ARG A 304 29.30 -16.29 -7.32
N ARG A 305 28.90 -16.58 -6.07
CA ARG A 305 29.71 -16.29 -4.87
C ARG A 305 30.96 -17.17 -4.79
N ARG A 306 30.86 -18.44 -5.20
CA ARG A 306 32.00 -19.38 -5.19
C ARG A 306 32.94 -19.15 -6.37
N THR A 307 32.46 -18.71 -7.54
CA THR A 307 33.30 -18.19 -8.60
C THR A 307 33.86 -16.83 -8.22
N SER A 308 33.11 -15.95 -7.54
CA SER A 308 33.68 -14.72 -6.96
C SER A 308 34.77 -15.01 -5.92
N ALA A 309 34.65 -16.07 -5.13
CA ALA A 309 35.69 -16.52 -4.20
C ALA A 309 36.84 -17.23 -4.93
N SER A 310 36.57 -18.00 -5.98
CA SER A 310 37.59 -18.65 -6.83
C SER A 310 38.33 -17.65 -7.73
N TRP A 311 37.74 -16.49 -8.03
CA TRP A 311 38.41 -15.36 -8.67
C TRP A 311 39.26 -14.55 -7.69
N ASN A 312 39.09 -14.75 -6.37
CA ASN A 312 39.99 -14.17 -5.37
C ASN A 312 41.28 -14.99 -5.16
N ASP A 313 41.28 -16.30 -5.47
CA ASP A 313 42.51 -17.12 -5.43
C ASP A 313 43.40 -16.98 -6.69
N LEU A 314 42.93 -16.32 -7.74
CA LEU A 314 43.74 -15.97 -8.93
C LEU A 314 44.13 -14.48 -8.98
N LYS A 315 43.81 -13.71 -7.93
CA LYS A 315 44.18 -12.28 -7.80
C LYS A 315 45.24 -12.03 -6.73
N GLN A 316 46.17 -12.97 -6.55
CA GLN A 316 47.46 -12.69 -5.92
C GLN A 316 48.44 -11.99 -6.89
N SER A 317 47.93 -11.09 -7.72
CA SER A 317 48.73 -10.24 -8.60
C SER A 317 47.97 -8.95 -8.93
N GLN A 318 48.51 -7.85 -8.40
CA GLN A 318 48.27 -6.45 -8.73
C GLN A 318 47.13 -5.69 -8.00
N SER A 319 47.59 -4.89 -7.02
CA SER A 319 47.36 -3.45 -6.80
C SER A 319 46.04 -2.91 -6.22
N PHE A 320 46.25 -2.21 -5.09
CA PHE A 320 45.69 -0.90 -4.66
C PHE A 320 44.35 -0.82 -3.88
N ILE A 321 44.53 -0.47 -2.59
CA ILE A 321 43.70 0.33 -1.66
C ILE A 321 42.32 -0.21 -1.27
N TYR A 322 42.26 -0.88 -0.10
CA TYR A 322 41.19 -0.74 0.89
C TYR A 322 41.79 -0.97 2.28
N SER A 323 41.62 -0.01 3.19
CA SER A 323 42.26 -0.01 4.51
C SER A 323 41.59 -0.99 5.48
N HIS A 324 42.39 -1.79 6.17
CA HIS A 324 41.97 -2.87 7.08
C HIS A 324 41.08 -2.41 8.25
N ALA A 325 41.14 -1.12 8.62
CA ALA A 325 40.43 -0.54 9.76
C ALA A 325 38.90 -0.48 9.62
N GLU A 326 38.36 -0.41 8.40
CA GLU A 326 36.89 -0.33 8.19
C GLU A 326 36.21 -1.70 8.31
N ALA A 327 36.95 -2.79 8.08
CA ALA A 327 36.43 -4.15 8.14
C ALA A 327 36.18 -4.62 9.59
N GLU A 328 37.03 -4.20 10.53
CA GLU A 328 36.91 -4.56 11.96
C GLU A 328 35.75 -3.81 12.62
N ASN A 329 35.56 -2.53 12.29
CA ASN A 329 34.53 -1.68 12.88
C ASN A 329 33.10 -2.16 12.55
N ILE A 330 32.90 -2.72 11.35
CA ILE A 330 31.60 -3.28 10.93
C ILE A 330 31.27 -4.58 11.66
N GLU A 331 32.27 -5.37 12.04
CA GLU A 331 32.07 -6.64 12.74
C GLU A 331 31.79 -6.41 14.24
N GLU A 332 32.45 -5.43 14.86
CA GLU A 332 32.16 -5.00 16.23
C GLU A 332 30.73 -4.46 16.38
N LEU A 333 30.25 -3.66 15.42
CA LEU A 333 28.88 -3.15 15.41
C LEU A 333 27.82 -4.27 15.34
N LYS A 334 28.10 -5.32 14.56
CA LYS A 334 27.23 -6.50 14.47
C LYS A 334 27.22 -7.32 15.76
N GLU A 335 28.37 -7.45 16.43
CA GLU A 335 28.41 -8.11 17.74
C GLU A 335 27.69 -7.31 18.82
N ALA A 336 27.85 -5.99 18.85
CA ALA A 336 27.13 -5.10 19.77
C ALA A 336 25.61 -5.21 19.60
N ALA A 337 25.13 -5.20 18.36
CA ALA A 337 23.70 -5.37 18.05
C ALA A 337 23.16 -6.74 18.52
N LYS A 338 23.95 -7.81 18.40
CA LYS A 338 23.58 -9.14 18.89
C LYS A 338 23.54 -9.21 20.41
N ARG A 339 24.45 -8.52 21.12
CA ARG A 339 24.48 -8.45 22.59
C ARG A 339 23.26 -7.69 23.12
N LEU A 340 22.96 -6.52 22.56
CA LEU A 340 21.76 -5.74 22.90
C LEU A 340 20.47 -6.51 22.64
N SER A 341 20.41 -7.25 21.53
CA SER A 341 19.24 -8.08 21.22
C SER A 341 19.04 -9.25 22.19
N ARG A 342 20.07 -9.68 22.93
CA ARG A 342 19.99 -10.76 23.93
C ARG A 342 19.76 -10.26 25.35
N ASP A 343 19.91 -8.96 25.59
CA ASP A 343 19.71 -8.36 26.89
C ASP A 343 18.21 -8.30 27.23
N GLN A 344 17.83 -8.98 28.30
CA GLN A 344 16.46 -9.09 28.77
C GLN A 344 15.94 -7.75 29.32
N HIS A 345 16.79 -6.98 30.01
CA HIS A 345 16.40 -5.67 30.55
C HIS A 345 16.13 -4.67 29.43
N PHE A 346 16.92 -4.73 28.35
CA PHE A 346 16.71 -3.91 27.16
C PHE A 346 15.38 -4.23 26.47
N ARG A 347 15.04 -5.52 26.35
CA ARG A 347 13.74 -5.95 25.80
C ARG A 347 12.58 -5.51 26.67
N GLU A 348 12.66 -5.68 28.00
CA GLU A 348 11.63 -5.26 28.93
C GLU A 348 11.42 -3.73 28.91
N THR A 349 12.51 -2.97 28.78
CA THR A 349 12.47 -1.51 28.62
C THR A 349 11.80 -1.11 27.31
N LEU A 350 12.12 -1.76 26.20
CA LEU A 350 11.45 -1.53 24.91
C LEU A 350 9.95 -1.88 24.97
N TYR A 351 9.59 -2.98 25.62
CA TYR A 351 8.19 -3.33 25.81
C TYR A 351 7.45 -2.33 26.71
N GLN A 352 8.09 -1.78 27.73
CA GLN A 352 7.52 -0.71 28.55
C GLN A 352 7.31 0.56 27.72
N ILE A 353 8.31 0.99 26.93
CA ILE A 353 8.19 2.17 26.06
C ILE A 353 7.06 1.99 25.03
N MET A 354 6.98 0.82 24.39
CA MET A 354 5.91 0.51 23.44
C MET A 354 4.53 0.47 24.10
N ARG A 355 4.44 0.05 25.37
CA ARG A 355 3.19 0.05 26.13
C ARG A 355 2.79 1.46 26.56
N SER A 356 3.74 2.26 27.03
CA SER A 356 3.53 3.67 27.38
C SER A 356 3.06 4.50 26.18
N GLN A 357 3.60 4.25 24.99
CA GLN A 357 3.16 4.91 23.74
C GLN A 357 1.75 4.47 23.30
N LYS A 358 1.35 3.23 23.62
CA LYS A 358 0.02 2.72 23.32
C LYS A 358 -1.04 3.26 24.29
N ASP A 359 -0.69 3.41 25.57
CA ASP A 359 -1.59 3.95 26.58
C ASP A 359 -1.77 5.48 26.45
N SER A 360 -0.76 6.20 25.94
CA SER A 360 -0.89 7.63 25.58
C SER A 360 -1.75 7.89 24.34
N ALA A 361 -1.95 6.89 23.48
CA ALA A 361 -2.78 7.01 22.28
C ALA A 361 -4.28 6.72 22.54
N SER A 362 -4.64 6.19 23.72
CA SER A 362 -6.03 5.86 24.10
C SER A 362 -6.65 6.83 25.12
N GLY A 363 -5.98 7.96 25.43
CA GLY A 363 -6.38 8.90 26.47
C GLY A 363 -7.26 10.08 26.02
N ASP A 364 -7.37 10.36 24.72
CA ASP A 364 -8.15 11.48 24.19
C ASP A 364 -9.49 11.01 23.57
N GLU A 365 -10.32 10.35 24.37
CA GLU A 365 -11.78 10.37 24.20
C GLU A 365 -12.45 10.26 25.59
N LYS A 366 -12.55 11.39 26.30
CA LYS A 366 -13.74 11.80 27.07
C LYS A 366 -13.61 13.17 27.73
#